data_AF-A0AAE8SGM2-F1
#
_entry.id   AF-A0AAE8SGM2-F1
#
_cell.length_a   1.000
_cell.length_b   1.000
_cell.length_c   1.000
_cell.angle_alpha   90.00
_cell.angle_beta   90.00
_cell.angle_gamma   90.00
#
_symmetry.space_group_name_H-M   'P 1'
#
loop_
_entity.id
_entity.type
_entity.pdbx_description
1 polymer ?
#
loop_
_entity_poly.entity_id
_entity_poly.type
_entity_poly.pdbx_seq_one_letter_code
_entity_poly.pdbx_strand_id
1 'polypeptide(L)'
;MDIFATLPPELIAPILSDLPDLRSLYNIAISSPHVFQFLNGPIGAGVLNNVLVSSAENMATTPWMTHIMRLVALIRHCSPTNQPANNLAAFITEFEMPTTFTIVEGQSVPDLQAWPPECTSRTRLDDVMQGPQAFNPREMIFLAQRINALSIECFDFFHERVKATEPQHLTDKCYHLGTLPWNRRPDGQTWGQSYKMNAGGGPSWYEMQRISLGFWYLQLCYELSNAASEGRLQWSPSDIETIRNLGSAGKTLPGPKGLMDWIVREPLWSVLLYVRDLEGTPDGGSCVGDVINKGLSVFFNAGFKSLQDKHHQLPSPKRRKASFQWPAITLRPPPLAFGTRVFTYHLEKVLTGCKGFRWAVPLLCPRGSPRLSEGLLFRPFRRLGFSIWDDERLVEMEMLDDPENRRPRRFHIWSQDQVFTWTSLLSLEEKEELRVYQEALQLKEEREFGELLIGGTVPCKSSDNEPTTDVYKN
;
A
#
# COMPACT_ATOMS: atom_id res chain seq x y z
N MET A 1 -4.08 29.38 -34.58
CA MET A 1 -2.78 30.09 -34.65
C MET A 1 -2.04 29.81 -33.36
N ASP A 2 -0.83 29.26 -33.42
CA ASP A 2 -0.04 28.96 -32.21
C ASP A 2 0.61 30.26 -31.70
N ILE A 3 0.01 30.87 -30.66
CA ILE A 3 0.49 32.13 -30.11
C ILE A 3 1.88 31.99 -29.48
N PHE A 4 2.21 30.81 -28.95
CA PHE A 4 3.51 30.57 -28.32
C PHE A 4 4.64 30.58 -29.35
N ALA A 5 4.36 30.22 -30.60
CA ALA A 5 5.35 30.29 -31.68
C ALA A 5 5.78 31.75 -32.01
N THR A 6 5.05 32.76 -31.53
CA THR A 6 5.39 34.18 -31.72
C THR A 6 6.13 34.79 -30.54
N LEU A 7 6.23 34.06 -29.42
CA LEU A 7 6.85 34.55 -28.19
C LEU A 7 8.29 34.01 -28.07
N PRO A 8 9.23 34.82 -27.56
CA PRO A 8 10.57 34.34 -27.24
C PRO A 8 10.55 33.43 -25.99
N PRO A 9 11.52 32.50 -25.85
CA PRO A 9 11.59 31.55 -24.72
C PRO A 9 11.52 32.21 -23.34
N GLU A 10 12.06 33.41 -23.19
CA GLU A 10 12.10 34.19 -21.95
C GLU A 10 10.72 34.68 -21.51
N LEU A 11 9.76 34.81 -22.44
CA LEU A 11 8.37 35.11 -22.13
C LEU A 11 7.52 33.86 -22.00
N ILE A 12 7.86 32.78 -22.72
CA ILE A 12 7.17 31.49 -22.60
C ILE A 12 7.39 30.90 -21.21
N ALA A 13 8.62 30.92 -20.69
CA ALA A 13 8.95 30.25 -19.43
C ALA A 13 8.15 30.77 -18.22
N PRO A 14 8.01 32.09 -17.98
CA PRO A 14 7.16 32.62 -16.92
C PRO A 14 5.68 32.25 -17.10
N ILE A 15 5.14 32.40 -18.31
CA ILE A 15 3.73 32.08 -18.62
C ILE A 15 3.42 30.62 -18.30
N LEU A 16 4.30 29.70 -18.69
CA LEU A 16 4.11 28.29 -18.42
C LEU A 16 4.39 27.92 -16.96
N SER A 17 5.27 28.65 -16.28
CA SER A 17 5.58 28.44 -14.85
C SER A 17 4.40 28.81 -13.95
N ASP A 18 3.59 29.78 -14.36
CA ASP A 18 2.41 30.26 -13.61
C ASP A 18 1.17 29.35 -13.79
N LEU A 19 1.31 28.23 -14.52
CA LEU A 19 0.21 27.28 -14.69
C LEU A 19 -0.10 26.55 -13.38
N PRO A 20 -1.40 26.31 -13.09
CA PRO A 20 -1.81 25.81 -11.78
C PRO A 20 -1.46 24.33 -11.58
N ASP A 21 -1.35 23.54 -12.65
CA ASP A 21 -1.17 22.09 -12.55
C ASP A 21 -0.55 21.44 -13.79
N LEU A 22 -0.08 20.19 -13.61
CA LEU A 22 0.46 19.35 -14.68
C LEU A 22 -0.55 19.11 -15.83
N ARG A 23 -1.85 19.11 -15.53
CA ARG A 23 -2.90 18.95 -16.55
C ARG A 23 -2.89 20.13 -17.52
N SER A 24 -2.80 21.34 -17.00
CA SER A 24 -2.74 22.58 -17.78
C SER A 24 -1.48 22.61 -18.64
N LEU A 25 -0.33 22.27 -18.06
CA LEU A 25 0.93 22.18 -18.78
C LEU A 25 0.89 21.12 -19.89
N TYR A 26 0.34 19.93 -19.61
CA TYR A 26 0.15 18.87 -20.61
C TYR A 26 -0.72 19.34 -21.77
N ASN A 27 -1.89 19.94 -21.47
CA ASN A 27 -2.84 20.38 -22.48
C ASN A 27 -2.24 21.45 -23.40
N ILE A 28 -1.45 22.38 -22.86
CA ILE A 28 -0.74 23.38 -23.67
C ILE A 28 0.36 22.70 -24.50
N ALA A 29 1.13 21.79 -23.91
CA ALA A 29 2.20 21.07 -24.61
C ALA A 29 1.68 20.25 -25.80
N ILE A 30 0.50 19.63 -25.70
CA ILE A 30 -0.09 18.90 -26.85
C ILE A 30 -0.77 19.83 -27.87
N SER A 31 -1.15 21.05 -27.47
CA SER A 31 -1.86 22.00 -28.32
C SER A 31 -0.92 22.94 -29.09
N SER A 32 0.32 23.11 -28.62
CA SER A 32 1.36 23.94 -29.25
C SER A 32 2.61 23.10 -29.55
N PRO A 33 2.92 22.83 -30.83
CA PRO A 33 4.18 22.19 -31.22
C PRO A 33 5.41 22.97 -30.74
N HIS A 34 5.31 24.29 -30.63
CA HIS A 34 6.41 25.12 -30.13
C HIS A 34 6.67 24.87 -28.64
N VAL A 35 5.62 24.88 -27.80
CA VAL A 35 5.75 24.52 -26.37
C VAL A 35 6.22 23.08 -26.20
N PHE A 36 5.72 22.16 -27.02
CA PHE A 36 6.16 20.76 -27.01
C PHE A 36 7.68 20.61 -27.21
N GLN A 37 8.27 21.41 -28.11
CA GLN A 37 9.71 21.41 -28.35
C GLN A 37 10.47 22.16 -27.25
N PHE A 38 9.94 23.29 -26.79
CA PHE A 38 10.51 24.09 -25.70
C PHE A 38 10.72 23.26 -24.42
N LEU A 39 9.76 22.39 -24.08
CA LEU A 39 9.83 21.51 -22.90
C LEU A 39 10.89 20.41 -22.98
N ASN A 40 11.61 20.24 -24.10
CA ASN A 40 12.77 19.35 -24.16
C ASN A 40 14.06 20.01 -23.66
N GLY A 41 14.09 21.33 -23.54
CA GLY A 41 15.27 22.09 -23.13
C GLY A 41 15.41 22.22 -21.60
N PRO A 42 16.60 22.68 -21.13
CA PRO A 42 16.86 22.89 -19.70
C PRO A 42 15.91 23.92 -19.07
N ILE A 43 15.49 24.95 -19.81
CA ILE A 43 14.51 25.94 -19.33
C ILE A 43 13.15 25.27 -19.02
N GLY A 44 12.81 24.20 -19.75
CA GLY A 44 11.59 23.42 -19.50
C GLY A 44 11.59 22.70 -18.15
N ALA A 45 12.77 22.36 -17.61
CA ALA A 45 12.88 21.72 -16.29
C ALA A 45 12.47 22.68 -15.17
N GLY A 46 12.86 23.96 -15.28
CA GLY A 46 12.47 25.00 -14.35
C GLY A 46 10.96 25.26 -14.38
N VAL A 47 10.38 25.30 -15.59
CA VAL A 47 8.92 25.39 -15.77
C VAL A 47 8.21 24.22 -15.10
N LEU A 48 8.65 22.99 -15.35
CA LEU A 48 8.06 21.80 -14.75
C LEU A 48 8.18 21.84 -13.21
N ASN A 49 9.32 22.26 -12.68
CA ASN A 49 9.51 22.38 -11.25
C ASN A 49 8.53 23.36 -10.61
N ASN A 50 8.31 24.53 -11.22
CA ASN A 50 7.35 25.53 -10.75
C ASN A 50 5.93 24.98 -10.76
N VAL A 51 5.52 24.32 -11.86
CA VAL A 51 4.20 23.70 -11.97
C VAL A 51 3.99 22.59 -10.94
N LEU A 52 5.02 21.80 -10.61
CA LEU A 52 4.95 20.80 -9.54
C LEU A 52 4.75 21.44 -8.17
N VAL A 53 5.43 22.56 -7.88
CA VAL A 53 5.23 23.32 -6.64
C VAL A 53 3.78 23.82 -6.57
N SER A 54 3.28 24.49 -7.61
CA SER A 54 1.91 24.99 -7.67
C SER A 54 0.86 23.87 -7.55
N SER A 55 1.11 22.71 -8.17
CA SER A 55 0.23 21.52 -8.07
C SER A 55 0.12 20.98 -6.65
N ALA A 56 1.20 21.07 -5.87
CA ALA A 56 1.24 20.65 -4.47
C ALA A 56 0.56 21.67 -3.56
N GLU A 57 0.84 22.97 -3.75
CA GLU A 57 0.26 24.07 -2.95
C GLU A 57 -1.27 24.15 -3.11
N ASN A 58 -1.77 23.96 -4.32
CA ASN A 58 -3.21 24.00 -4.60
C ASN A 58 -3.92 22.65 -4.40
N MET A 59 -3.22 21.61 -3.93
CA MET A 59 -3.76 20.26 -3.71
C MET A 59 -4.37 19.59 -4.95
N ALA A 60 -3.91 19.94 -6.16
CA ALA A 60 -4.18 19.15 -7.36
C ALA A 60 -3.50 17.76 -7.25
N THR A 61 -2.31 17.72 -6.66
CA THR A 61 -1.57 16.51 -6.31
C THR A 61 -0.98 16.64 -4.91
N THR A 62 -0.70 15.53 -4.22
CA THR A 62 0.02 15.61 -2.94
C THR A 62 1.48 16.03 -3.13
N PRO A 63 2.11 16.72 -2.15
CA PRO A 63 3.54 16.97 -2.14
C PRO A 63 4.39 15.69 -2.26
N TRP A 64 3.93 14.58 -1.68
CA TRP A 64 4.58 13.28 -1.82
C TRP A 64 4.64 12.79 -3.28
N MET A 65 3.64 13.10 -4.08
CA MET A 65 3.66 12.77 -5.50
C MET A 65 4.78 13.50 -6.22
N THR A 66 4.87 14.82 -6.01
CA THR A 66 5.89 15.65 -6.67
C THR A 66 7.29 15.32 -6.17
N HIS A 67 7.41 14.90 -4.90
CA HIS A 67 8.63 14.36 -4.32
C HIS A 67 9.08 13.07 -5.02
N ILE A 68 8.20 12.08 -5.16
CA ILE A 68 8.55 10.81 -5.82
C ILE A 68 8.88 11.04 -7.30
N MET A 69 8.22 11.98 -7.97
CA MET A 69 8.58 12.39 -9.34
C MET A 69 10.03 12.88 -9.44
N ARG A 70 10.50 13.67 -8.46
CA ARG A 70 11.91 14.10 -8.39
C ARG A 70 12.84 12.92 -8.14
N LEU A 71 12.45 11.97 -7.28
CA LEU A 71 13.24 10.75 -7.06
C LEU A 71 13.33 9.88 -8.31
N VAL A 72 12.23 9.72 -9.06
CA VAL A 72 12.23 9.03 -10.35
C VAL A 72 13.21 9.69 -11.32
N ALA A 73 13.23 11.03 -11.39
CA ALA A 73 14.20 11.76 -12.21
C ALA A 73 15.65 11.56 -11.72
N LEU A 74 15.88 11.62 -10.41
CA LEU A 74 17.19 11.41 -9.78
C LEU A 74 17.75 10.01 -10.07
N ILE A 75 16.95 8.95 -9.88
CA ILE A 75 17.37 7.58 -10.16
C ILE A 75 17.61 7.36 -11.65
N ARG A 76 16.81 7.98 -12.53
CA ARG A 76 17.04 7.90 -13.96
C ARG A 76 18.36 8.58 -14.37
N HIS A 77 18.70 9.69 -13.72
CA HIS A 77 19.94 10.44 -13.97
C HIS A 77 21.19 9.78 -13.37
N CYS A 78 21.06 8.85 -12.42
CA CYS A 78 22.20 8.33 -11.70
C CYS A 78 23.18 7.55 -12.59
N SER A 79 24.45 7.59 -12.23
CA SER A 79 25.55 6.91 -12.92
C SER A 79 26.54 6.33 -11.90
N PRO A 80 27.45 5.42 -12.30
CA PRO A 80 28.45 4.87 -11.38
C PRO A 80 29.27 5.93 -10.63
N THR A 81 29.47 7.12 -11.22
CA THR A 81 30.19 8.25 -10.62
C THR A 81 29.29 9.23 -9.88
N ASN A 82 27.97 9.16 -10.06
CA ASN A 82 26.97 10.03 -9.44
C ASN A 82 25.84 9.16 -8.86
N GLN A 83 26.12 8.50 -7.73
CA GLN A 83 25.17 7.64 -7.03
C GLN A 83 24.17 8.50 -6.23
N PRO A 84 22.88 8.12 -6.18
CA PRO A 84 21.87 8.86 -5.42
C PRO A 84 22.04 8.66 -3.91
N ALA A 85 22.59 7.52 -3.49
CA ALA A 85 22.97 7.20 -2.12
C ALA A 85 24.03 6.08 -2.12
N ASN A 86 24.65 5.80 -0.97
CA ASN A 86 25.67 4.76 -0.84
C ASN A 86 25.11 3.33 -0.92
N ASN A 87 23.88 3.12 -0.47
CA ASN A 87 23.17 1.85 -0.47
C ASN A 87 21.67 2.11 -0.31
N LEU A 88 20.87 1.03 -0.39
CA LEU A 88 19.42 1.14 -0.27
C LEU A 88 18.98 1.69 1.09
N ALA A 89 19.61 1.27 2.20
CA ALA A 89 19.27 1.78 3.53
C ALA A 89 19.48 3.30 3.66
N ALA A 90 20.59 3.80 3.12
CA ALA A 90 20.89 5.23 3.05
C ALA A 90 19.89 5.97 2.17
N PHE A 91 19.51 5.40 1.02
CA PHE A 91 18.49 5.98 0.15
C PHE A 91 17.13 6.14 0.87
N ILE A 92 16.69 5.10 1.57
CA ILE A 92 15.43 5.14 2.33
C ILE A 92 15.51 6.17 3.44
N THR A 93 16.58 6.14 4.22
CA THR A 93 16.76 7.03 5.35
C THR A 93 16.82 8.47 4.85
N GLU A 94 17.54 8.76 3.77
CA GLU A 94 17.68 10.12 3.28
C GLU A 94 16.41 10.64 2.59
N PHE A 95 15.73 9.81 1.80
CA PHE A 95 14.72 10.27 0.84
C PHE A 95 13.29 9.77 1.08
N GLU A 96 13.09 8.71 1.85
CA GLU A 96 11.76 8.21 2.20
C GLU A 96 11.40 8.49 3.68
N MET A 97 12.34 8.34 4.62
CA MET A 97 12.10 8.41 6.08
C MET A 97 13.28 9.05 6.85
N PRO A 98 13.50 10.38 6.75
CA PRO A 98 14.67 11.08 7.28
C PRO A 98 14.66 11.34 8.78
N THR A 99 13.50 11.31 9.42
CA THR A 99 13.41 11.55 10.86
C THR A 99 13.48 10.26 11.64
N THR A 100 14.29 10.29 12.70
CA THR A 100 14.36 9.24 13.69
C THR A 100 13.57 9.63 14.94
N PHE A 101 12.72 8.75 15.45
CA PHE A 101 12.24 8.86 16.84
C PHE A 101 12.90 7.79 17.69
N THR A 102 13.15 8.11 18.96
CA THR A 102 13.79 7.19 19.91
C THR A 102 12.73 6.33 20.57
N ILE A 103 12.85 5.00 20.45
CA ILE A 103 12.04 4.06 21.25
C ILE A 103 12.62 4.01 22.68
N VAL A 104 11.80 3.58 23.65
CA VAL A 104 12.15 3.41 25.08
C VAL A 104 13.46 2.63 25.32
N GLU A 105 13.94 1.87 24.33
CA GLU A 105 15.21 1.11 24.36
C GLU A 105 16.41 1.85 23.73
N GLY A 106 16.30 3.15 23.44
CA GLY A 106 17.40 3.96 22.91
C GLY A 106 17.72 3.76 21.42
N GLN A 107 16.95 2.93 20.72
CA GLN A 107 17.08 2.76 19.26
C GLN A 107 16.35 3.90 18.54
N SER A 108 17.09 4.60 17.67
CA SER A 108 16.59 5.59 16.72
C SER A 108 15.97 4.89 15.53
N VAL A 109 14.69 5.14 15.28
CA VAL A 109 13.90 4.44 14.28
C VAL A 109 13.40 5.41 13.21
N PRO A 110 13.73 5.19 11.91
CA PRO A 110 13.21 6.01 10.80
C PRO A 110 11.67 6.01 10.77
N ASP A 111 11.06 7.16 10.54
CA ASP A 111 9.60 7.31 10.49
C ASP A 111 9.15 8.19 9.32
N LEU A 112 7.94 7.90 8.85
CA LEU A 112 7.31 8.65 7.78
C LEU A 112 6.58 9.87 8.36
N GLN A 113 6.81 11.03 7.76
CA GLN A 113 6.07 12.24 8.08
C GLN A 113 4.93 12.50 7.10
N ALA A 114 3.95 13.30 7.55
CA ALA A 114 2.90 13.81 6.68
C ALA A 114 3.48 14.59 5.48
N TRP A 115 4.62 15.25 5.68
CA TRP A 115 5.34 16.01 4.66
C TRP A 115 6.54 15.21 4.12
N PRO A 116 6.82 15.31 2.80
CA PRO A 116 8.03 14.72 2.26
C PRO A 116 9.28 15.42 2.84
N PRO A 117 10.43 14.72 2.85
CA PRO A 117 11.71 15.27 3.30
C PRO A 117 12.07 16.58 2.62
N GLU A 118 12.60 17.55 3.36
CA GLU A 118 13.08 18.81 2.76
C GLU A 118 14.34 18.61 1.92
N CYS A 119 15.10 17.53 2.12
CA CYS A 119 16.35 17.28 1.39
C CYS A 119 16.16 17.19 -0.14
N THR A 120 15.05 16.63 -0.63
CA THR A 120 14.73 16.56 -2.06
C THR A 120 14.16 17.84 -2.64
N SER A 121 13.74 18.79 -1.80
CA SER A 121 13.49 20.15 -2.28
C SER A 121 14.78 20.78 -2.83
N ARG A 122 15.97 20.23 -2.48
CA ARG A 122 17.26 20.62 -3.06
C ARG A 122 17.60 19.88 -4.36
N THR A 123 16.95 18.76 -4.67
CA THR A 123 17.09 18.09 -5.96
C THR A 123 16.28 18.84 -7.00
N ARG A 124 16.85 19.92 -7.56
CA ARG A 124 16.17 20.70 -8.59
C ARG A 124 16.06 19.83 -9.84
N LEU A 125 14.89 19.84 -10.49
CA LEU A 125 14.74 19.12 -11.75
C LEU A 125 15.74 19.60 -12.80
N ASP A 126 16.14 20.87 -12.73
CA ASP A 126 17.19 21.46 -13.56
C ASP A 126 18.52 20.70 -13.47
N ASP A 127 18.84 20.12 -12.31
CA ASP A 127 20.10 19.44 -12.05
C ASP A 127 20.07 17.97 -12.52
N VAL A 128 18.90 17.34 -12.53
CA VAL A 128 18.73 15.90 -12.83
C VAL A 128 18.09 15.62 -14.18
N MET A 129 17.55 16.62 -14.86
CA MET A 129 16.94 16.49 -16.21
C MET A 129 17.92 16.85 -17.34
N GLN A 130 19.22 16.90 -17.03
CA GLN A 130 20.28 17.13 -18.00
C GLN A 130 21.09 15.86 -18.27
N GLY A 131 21.50 15.68 -19.52
CA GLY A 131 22.35 14.56 -19.94
C GLY A 131 21.63 13.50 -20.79
N PRO A 132 22.38 12.55 -21.35
CA PRO A 132 21.89 11.65 -22.39
C PRO A 132 20.87 10.60 -21.92
N GLN A 133 20.86 10.29 -20.61
CA GLN A 133 19.97 9.28 -20.02
C GLN A 133 18.91 9.89 -19.10
N ALA A 134 18.93 11.22 -18.90
CA ALA A 134 18.00 11.91 -18.03
C ALA A 134 16.60 11.98 -18.64
N PHE A 135 15.58 12.02 -17.77
CA PHE A 135 14.24 12.37 -18.22
C PHE A 135 14.24 13.81 -18.73
N ASN A 136 13.74 14.04 -19.95
CA ASN A 136 13.37 15.40 -20.32
C ASN A 136 12.02 15.78 -19.66
N PRO A 137 11.75 17.08 -19.44
CA PRO A 137 10.51 17.52 -18.80
C PRO A 137 9.25 17.01 -19.50
N ARG A 138 9.28 16.95 -20.83
CA ARG A 138 8.19 16.40 -21.64
C ARG A 138 7.92 14.92 -21.31
N GLU A 139 8.94 14.07 -21.23
CA GLU A 139 8.77 12.66 -20.86
C GLU A 139 8.14 12.51 -19.49
N MET A 140 8.55 13.33 -18.51
CA MET A 140 7.96 13.32 -17.18
C MET A 140 6.48 13.74 -17.20
N ILE A 141 6.12 14.76 -17.99
CA ILE A 141 4.73 15.20 -18.17
C ILE A 141 3.87 14.10 -18.80
N PHE A 142 4.39 13.41 -19.82
CA PHE A 142 3.68 12.31 -20.48
C PHE A 142 3.58 11.06 -19.59
N LEU A 143 4.59 10.81 -18.75
CA LEU A 143 4.55 9.77 -17.72
C LEU A 143 3.50 10.09 -16.67
N ALA A 144 3.44 11.33 -16.18
CA ALA A 144 2.41 11.77 -15.24
C ALA A 144 0.99 11.60 -15.81
N GLN A 145 0.79 11.97 -17.07
CA GLN A 145 -0.48 11.74 -17.75
C GLN A 145 -0.79 10.24 -17.88
N ARG A 146 0.20 9.40 -18.21
CA ARG A 146 0.02 7.94 -18.30
C ARG A 146 -0.40 7.36 -16.96
N ILE A 147 0.28 7.74 -15.88
CA ILE A 147 -0.06 7.33 -14.52
C ILE A 147 -1.48 7.76 -14.17
N ASN A 148 -1.87 9.00 -14.48
CA ASN A 148 -3.24 9.45 -14.22
C ASN A 148 -4.30 8.60 -14.95
N ALA A 149 -4.05 8.25 -16.22
CA ALA A 149 -4.93 7.37 -16.98
C ALA A 149 -4.98 5.95 -16.38
N LEU A 150 -3.83 5.38 -15.99
CA LEU A 150 -3.77 4.09 -15.31
C LEU A 150 -4.50 4.12 -13.97
N SER A 151 -4.42 5.22 -13.21
CA SER A 151 -5.12 5.37 -11.93
C SER A 151 -6.62 5.26 -12.06
N ILE A 152 -7.21 5.86 -13.11
CA ILE A 152 -8.65 5.79 -13.36
C ILE A 152 -9.07 4.37 -13.74
N GLU A 153 -8.32 3.72 -14.64
CA GLU A 153 -8.63 2.33 -15.01
C GLU A 153 -8.44 1.36 -13.83
N CYS A 154 -7.44 1.62 -12.98
CA CYS A 154 -7.17 0.86 -11.76
C CYS A 154 -8.32 1.02 -10.74
N PHE A 155 -8.84 2.25 -10.57
CA PHE A 155 -10.03 2.47 -9.75
C PHE A 155 -11.22 1.66 -10.29
N ASP A 156 -11.54 1.81 -11.58
CA ASP A 156 -12.66 1.09 -12.22
C ASP A 156 -12.50 -0.41 -12.07
N PHE A 157 -11.28 -0.93 -12.24
CA PHE A 157 -10.96 -2.34 -12.07
C PHE A 157 -11.32 -2.87 -10.68
N PHE A 158 -10.90 -2.19 -9.62
CA PHE A 158 -11.23 -2.60 -8.26
C PHE A 158 -12.70 -2.34 -7.92
N HIS A 159 -13.28 -1.24 -8.44
CA HIS A 159 -14.67 -0.87 -8.22
C HIS A 159 -15.64 -1.89 -8.81
N GLU A 160 -15.37 -2.39 -10.01
CA GLU A 160 -16.18 -3.44 -10.62
C GLU A 160 -16.01 -4.79 -9.90
N ARG A 161 -14.80 -5.12 -9.43
CA ARG A 161 -14.57 -6.33 -8.64
C ARG A 161 -15.34 -6.31 -7.33
N VAL A 162 -15.34 -5.19 -6.60
CA VAL A 162 -16.06 -5.10 -5.33
C VAL A 162 -17.58 -5.11 -5.53
N LYS A 163 -18.10 -4.46 -6.59
CA LYS A 163 -19.53 -4.55 -6.97
C LYS A 163 -20.00 -5.95 -7.33
N ALA A 164 -19.11 -6.77 -7.90
CA ALA A 164 -19.42 -8.14 -8.27
C ALA A 164 -19.47 -9.11 -7.08
N THR A 165 -19.17 -8.65 -5.86
CA THR A 165 -19.22 -9.47 -4.66
C THR A 165 -20.64 -9.58 -4.11
N GLU A 166 -20.92 -10.68 -3.41
CA GLU A 166 -22.18 -10.95 -2.71
C GLU A 166 -21.90 -11.11 -1.21
N PRO A 167 -21.64 -10.01 -0.48
CA PRO A 167 -21.31 -10.08 0.93
C PRO A 167 -22.51 -10.53 1.76
N GLN A 168 -22.22 -11.05 2.96
CA GLN A 168 -23.22 -11.56 3.88
C GLN A 168 -22.99 -11.02 5.29
N HIS A 169 -24.06 -10.63 5.98
CA HIS A 169 -24.04 -10.40 7.43
C HIS A 169 -24.47 -11.65 8.16
N LEU A 170 -24.10 -11.81 9.43
CA LEU A 170 -24.65 -12.87 10.26
C LEU A 170 -26.16 -12.70 10.42
N THR A 171 -26.87 -13.81 10.30
CA THR A 171 -28.32 -13.86 10.53
C THR A 171 -28.65 -13.53 11.99
N ASP A 172 -27.82 -14.00 12.93
CA ASP A 172 -27.89 -13.64 14.35
C ASP A 172 -26.59 -12.92 14.75
N LYS A 173 -26.67 -11.59 14.85
CA LYS A 173 -25.53 -10.73 15.21
C LYS A 173 -25.03 -10.93 16.65
N CYS A 174 -25.82 -11.58 17.51
CA CYS A 174 -25.45 -11.91 18.88
C CYS A 174 -24.83 -13.31 18.99
N TYR A 175 -24.83 -14.09 17.90
CA TYR A 175 -24.30 -15.45 17.92
C TYR A 175 -22.77 -15.44 18.07
N HIS A 176 -22.29 -16.30 18.98
CA HIS A 176 -20.87 -16.54 19.15
C HIS A 176 -20.43 -17.76 18.32
N LEU A 177 -19.87 -17.51 17.13
CA LEU A 177 -19.32 -18.47 16.16
C LEU A 177 -18.28 -19.43 16.75
N GLY A 178 -17.62 -19.07 17.87
CA GLY A 178 -16.59 -19.91 18.49
C GLY A 178 -15.51 -20.34 17.50
N THR A 179 -15.08 -21.60 17.59
CA THR A 179 -14.13 -22.26 16.66
C THR A 179 -14.82 -23.04 15.54
N LEU A 180 -16.13 -22.82 15.33
CA LEU A 180 -16.89 -23.64 14.38
C LEU A 180 -16.43 -23.39 12.94
N PRO A 181 -16.38 -24.44 12.09
CA PRO A 181 -16.02 -24.29 10.69
C PRO A 181 -17.00 -23.35 9.97
N TRP A 182 -16.45 -22.48 9.11
CA TRP A 182 -17.17 -21.52 8.27
C TRP A 182 -18.45 -22.07 7.63
N ASN A 183 -18.44 -23.33 7.24
CA ASN A 183 -19.44 -23.95 6.37
C ASN A 183 -20.49 -24.78 7.10
N ARG A 184 -20.44 -24.92 8.43
CA ARG A 184 -21.40 -25.75 9.18
C ARG A 184 -21.92 -25.07 10.43
N ARG A 185 -23.16 -24.60 10.35
CA ARG A 185 -23.94 -24.24 11.53
C ARG A 185 -24.50 -25.51 12.16
N PRO A 186 -24.35 -25.73 13.49
CA PRO A 186 -24.82 -26.94 14.15
C PRO A 186 -26.33 -27.19 14.01
N ASP A 187 -27.12 -26.14 13.77
CA ASP A 187 -28.58 -26.18 13.64
C ASP A 187 -29.08 -26.35 12.18
N GLY A 188 -28.16 -26.48 11.21
CA GLY A 188 -28.47 -26.65 9.79
C GLY A 188 -28.95 -25.38 9.07
N GLN A 189 -28.99 -24.22 9.73
CA GLN A 189 -29.31 -22.94 9.09
C GLN A 189 -28.07 -22.32 8.42
N THR A 190 -28.28 -21.36 7.52
CA THR A 190 -27.17 -20.55 7.00
C THR A 190 -26.63 -19.63 8.08
N TRP A 191 -25.31 -19.43 8.08
CA TRP A 191 -24.67 -18.43 8.94
C TRP A 191 -25.07 -17.02 8.53
N GLY A 192 -25.04 -16.75 7.23
CA GLY A 192 -25.19 -15.41 6.68
C GLY A 192 -26.50 -15.15 5.93
N GLN A 193 -26.85 -13.88 5.86
CA GLN A 193 -27.85 -13.30 4.97
C GLN A 193 -27.15 -12.33 4.01
N SER A 194 -27.32 -12.56 2.71
CA SER A 194 -26.76 -11.66 1.69
C SER A 194 -27.40 -10.28 1.75
N TYR A 195 -26.59 -9.26 1.49
CA TYR A 195 -27.07 -7.89 1.29
C TYR A 195 -26.49 -7.30 0.00
N LYS A 196 -27.17 -6.28 -0.51
CA LYS A 196 -26.69 -5.55 -1.68
C LYS A 196 -25.65 -4.53 -1.21
N MET A 197 -24.39 -4.78 -1.56
CA MET A 197 -23.31 -3.85 -1.25
C MET A 197 -23.52 -2.52 -1.99
N ASN A 198 -23.50 -1.41 -1.24
CA ASN A 198 -23.38 -0.09 -1.83
C ASN A 198 -21.90 0.28 -1.98
N ALA A 199 -21.30 -0.06 -3.12
CA ALA A 199 -19.91 0.27 -3.42
C ALA A 199 -19.67 1.77 -3.70
N GLY A 200 -20.66 2.64 -3.49
CA GLY A 200 -20.58 4.09 -3.71
C GLY A 200 -20.50 4.49 -5.19
N GLY A 201 -20.39 5.80 -5.41
CA GLY A 201 -20.27 6.43 -6.72
C GLY A 201 -18.84 6.45 -7.28
N GLY A 202 -18.50 7.51 -8.01
CA GLY A 202 -17.16 7.74 -8.55
C GLY A 202 -16.07 7.84 -7.48
N PRO A 203 -14.80 7.95 -7.89
CA PRO A 203 -13.69 7.96 -6.96
C PRO A 203 -13.65 9.24 -6.12
N SER A 204 -13.26 9.10 -4.85
CA SER A 204 -12.96 10.25 -4.00
C SER A 204 -11.56 10.80 -4.32
N TRP A 205 -11.30 12.04 -3.90
CA TRP A 205 -9.97 12.64 -4.07
C TRP A 205 -8.90 11.79 -3.37
N TYR A 206 -9.17 11.28 -2.16
CA TYR A 206 -8.21 10.47 -1.42
C TYR A 206 -7.85 9.18 -2.15
N GLU A 207 -8.86 8.48 -2.68
CA GLU A 207 -8.66 7.23 -3.43
C GLU A 207 -7.80 7.46 -4.68
N MET A 208 -8.09 8.51 -5.46
CA MET A 208 -7.30 8.82 -6.65
C MET A 208 -5.86 9.22 -6.32
N GLN A 209 -5.65 10.00 -5.26
CA GLN A 209 -4.30 10.37 -4.83
C GLN A 209 -3.51 9.13 -4.39
N ARG A 210 -4.13 8.20 -3.64
CA ARG A 210 -3.48 6.95 -3.22
C ARG A 210 -3.12 6.05 -4.39
N ILE A 211 -4.06 5.80 -5.30
CA ILE A 211 -3.79 4.97 -6.48
C ILE A 211 -2.66 5.58 -7.30
N SER A 212 -2.71 6.90 -7.55
CA SER A 212 -1.66 7.60 -8.30
C SER A 212 -0.32 7.56 -7.56
N LEU A 213 -0.31 7.67 -6.23
CA LEU A 213 0.89 7.54 -5.40
C LEU A 213 1.48 6.12 -5.52
N GLY A 214 0.63 5.08 -5.50
CA GLY A 214 1.02 3.70 -5.73
C GLY A 214 1.73 3.52 -7.07
N PHE A 215 1.21 4.11 -8.16
CA PHE A 215 1.85 4.06 -9.48
C PHE A 215 3.19 4.80 -9.53
N TRP A 216 3.32 5.93 -8.84
CA TRP A 216 4.59 6.64 -8.75
C TRP A 216 5.63 5.85 -7.95
N TYR A 217 5.25 5.21 -6.86
CA TYR A 217 6.13 4.28 -6.15
C TYR A 217 6.52 3.09 -7.03
N LEU A 218 5.58 2.53 -7.80
CA LEU A 218 5.87 1.43 -8.71
C LEU A 218 6.87 1.87 -9.78
N GLN A 219 6.70 3.08 -10.34
CA GLN A 219 7.65 3.67 -11.27
C GLN A 219 9.03 3.84 -10.63
N LEU A 220 9.11 4.34 -9.39
CA LEU A 220 10.38 4.46 -8.67
C LEU A 220 11.07 3.10 -8.48
N CYS A 221 10.31 2.07 -8.10
CA CYS A 221 10.82 0.71 -8.00
C CYS A 221 11.34 0.17 -9.35
N TYR A 222 10.63 0.46 -10.45
CA TYR A 222 11.10 0.10 -11.80
C TYR A 222 12.39 0.84 -12.17
N GLU A 223 12.50 2.13 -11.88
CA GLU A 223 13.74 2.88 -12.12
C GLU A 223 14.92 2.33 -11.33
N LEU A 224 14.72 2.00 -10.05
CA LEU A 224 15.76 1.38 -9.22
C LEU A 224 16.18 0.03 -9.77
N SER A 225 15.21 -0.82 -10.16
CA SER A 225 15.51 -2.12 -10.76
C SER A 225 16.24 -1.99 -12.09
N ASN A 226 15.81 -1.06 -12.96
CA ASN A 226 16.45 -0.81 -14.25
C ASN A 226 17.87 -0.28 -14.06
N ALA A 227 18.07 0.67 -13.15
CA ALA A 227 19.38 1.22 -12.84
C ALA A 227 20.34 0.16 -12.30
N ALA A 228 19.85 -0.80 -11.51
CA ALA A 228 20.64 -1.95 -11.08
C ALA A 228 20.99 -2.87 -12.25
N SER A 229 20.03 -3.23 -13.10
CA SER A 229 20.26 -4.10 -14.26
C SER A 229 21.18 -3.47 -15.31
N GLU A 230 21.17 -2.14 -15.44
CA GLU A 230 22.02 -1.37 -16.36
C GLU A 230 23.41 -1.08 -15.77
N GLY A 231 23.71 -1.52 -14.54
CA GLY A 231 24.99 -1.27 -13.87
C GLY A 231 25.19 0.19 -13.44
N ARG A 232 24.12 1.01 -13.45
CA ARG A 232 24.16 2.42 -13.01
C ARG A 232 24.19 2.56 -11.49
N LEU A 233 23.66 1.58 -10.76
CA LEU A 233 23.75 1.50 -9.30
C LEU A 233 24.89 0.57 -8.88
N GLN A 234 25.78 1.06 -8.02
CA GLN A 234 26.93 0.32 -7.47
C GLN A 234 26.62 -0.26 -6.08
N TRP A 235 25.34 -0.51 -5.80
CA TRP A 235 24.87 -1.05 -4.53
C TRP A 235 25.14 -2.55 -4.42
N SER A 236 25.03 -3.09 -3.19
CA SER A 236 25.36 -4.50 -2.96
C SER A 236 24.36 -5.44 -3.66
N PRO A 237 24.75 -6.68 -4.00
CA PRO A 237 23.83 -7.66 -4.58
C PRO A 237 22.60 -7.93 -3.68
N SER A 238 22.77 -7.83 -2.36
CA SER A 238 21.67 -7.94 -1.39
C SER A 238 20.67 -6.79 -1.51
N ASP A 239 21.16 -5.56 -1.72
CA ASP A 239 20.30 -4.39 -1.96
C ASP A 239 19.53 -4.55 -3.27
N ILE A 240 20.20 -5.06 -4.32
CA ILE A 240 19.57 -5.30 -5.62
C ILE A 240 18.50 -6.39 -5.53
N GLU A 241 18.77 -7.50 -4.84
CA GLU A 241 17.78 -8.56 -4.59
C GLU A 241 16.57 -7.99 -3.85
N THR A 242 16.83 -7.11 -2.88
CA THR A 242 15.82 -6.44 -2.08
C THR A 242 14.90 -5.55 -2.92
N ILE A 243 15.46 -4.68 -3.77
CA ILE A 243 14.71 -3.83 -4.71
C ILE A 243 13.83 -4.68 -5.63
N ARG A 244 14.36 -5.79 -6.13
CA ARG A 244 13.62 -6.69 -7.04
C ARG A 244 12.49 -7.44 -6.34
N ASN A 245 12.53 -7.58 -5.02
CA ASN A 245 11.64 -8.49 -4.32
C ASN A 245 10.17 -8.02 -4.27
N LEU A 246 9.87 -6.72 -4.31
CA LEU A 246 8.54 -6.03 -4.37
C LEU A 246 7.36 -6.54 -3.50
N GLY A 247 7.45 -7.69 -2.82
CA GLY A 247 6.31 -8.38 -2.23
C GLY A 247 6.62 -9.20 -0.99
N SER A 248 7.89 -9.45 -0.62
CA SER A 248 8.19 -10.02 0.70
C SER A 248 8.32 -8.93 1.74
N ALA A 249 7.29 -8.84 2.59
CA ALA A 249 7.27 -7.97 3.75
C ALA A 249 8.46 -8.19 4.73
N GLY A 250 9.23 -9.27 4.58
CA GLY A 250 10.42 -9.53 5.39
C GLY A 250 11.72 -8.94 4.83
N LYS A 251 11.79 -8.65 3.52
CA LYS A 251 13.06 -8.28 2.86
C LYS A 251 13.03 -6.98 2.09
N THR A 252 11.86 -6.46 1.69
CA THR A 252 11.80 -5.45 0.62
C THR A 252 12.48 -4.12 0.91
N LEU A 253 12.67 -3.71 2.16
CA LEU A 253 13.52 -2.57 2.54
C LEU A 253 13.93 -2.74 4.02
N PRO A 254 15.17 -2.43 4.44
CA PRO A 254 15.57 -2.41 5.85
C PRO A 254 14.94 -1.21 6.56
N GLY A 255 13.62 -1.24 6.71
CA GLY A 255 12.85 -0.36 7.57
C GLY A 255 12.57 -1.04 8.91
N PRO A 256 12.39 -0.26 9.99
CA PRO A 256 11.91 -0.79 11.25
C PRO A 256 10.56 -1.52 11.06
N LYS A 257 10.35 -2.57 11.85
CA LYS A 257 9.15 -3.43 11.84
C LYS A 257 7.90 -2.69 12.35
N GLY A 258 7.50 -1.60 11.70
CA GLY A 258 6.34 -0.77 12.06
C GLY A 258 5.12 -1.05 11.18
N LEU A 259 3.92 -1.01 11.78
CA LEU A 259 2.65 -1.11 11.05
C LEU A 259 2.47 0.00 10.00
N MET A 260 3.10 1.16 10.19
CA MET A 260 2.95 2.34 9.33
C MET A 260 3.67 2.21 7.97
N ASP A 261 4.85 1.57 7.90
CA ASP A 261 5.55 1.34 6.63
C ASP A 261 4.72 0.45 5.70
N TRP A 262 4.04 -0.55 6.26
CA TRP A 262 3.12 -1.40 5.51
C TRP A 262 1.94 -0.61 4.93
N ILE A 263 1.30 0.26 5.72
CA ILE A 263 0.16 1.07 5.28
C ILE A 263 0.52 1.91 4.06
N VAL A 264 1.70 2.51 4.08
CA VAL A 264 2.14 3.47 3.06
C VAL A 264 2.48 2.75 1.74
N ARG A 265 2.87 1.48 1.80
CA ARG A 265 3.19 0.64 0.65
C ARG A 265 1.99 -0.12 0.07
N GLU A 266 0.87 -0.18 0.78
CA GLU A 266 -0.34 -0.83 0.27
C GLU A 266 -0.84 -0.30 -1.08
N PRO A 267 -0.83 1.03 -1.35
CA PRO A 267 -1.18 1.53 -2.68
C PRO A 267 -0.27 1.00 -3.78
N LEU A 268 1.05 0.85 -3.53
CA LEU A 268 2.00 0.24 -4.47
C LEU A 268 1.59 -1.20 -4.82
N TRP A 269 1.27 -2.00 -3.81
CA TRP A 269 0.87 -3.39 -4.03
C TRP A 269 -0.48 -3.53 -4.73
N SER A 270 -1.40 -2.59 -4.48
CA SER A 270 -2.70 -2.55 -5.15
C SER A 270 -2.53 -2.27 -6.64
N VAL A 271 -1.73 -1.27 -7.00
CA VAL A 271 -1.49 -0.98 -8.43
C VAL A 271 -0.67 -2.06 -9.11
N LEU A 272 0.24 -2.72 -8.38
CA LEU A 272 1.00 -3.84 -8.93
C LEU A 272 0.08 -5.02 -9.26
N LEU A 273 -0.93 -5.29 -8.44
CA LEU A 273 -1.96 -6.28 -8.72
C LEU A 273 -2.70 -5.94 -10.02
N TYR A 274 -3.11 -4.68 -10.19
CA TYR A 274 -3.73 -4.22 -11.43
C TYR A 274 -2.80 -4.38 -12.66
N VAL A 275 -1.53 -3.97 -12.55
CA VAL A 275 -0.56 -4.11 -13.64
C VAL A 275 -0.38 -5.59 -14.02
N ARG A 276 -0.35 -6.51 -13.05
CA ARG A 276 -0.24 -7.95 -13.30
C ARG A 276 -1.46 -8.54 -14.00
N ASP A 277 -2.65 -8.03 -13.70
CA ASP A 277 -3.88 -8.34 -14.45
C ASP A 277 -3.76 -7.88 -15.91
N LEU A 278 -3.22 -6.68 -16.15
CA LEU A 278 -2.94 -6.20 -17.51
C LEU A 278 -1.97 -7.10 -18.28
N GLU A 279 -0.98 -7.67 -17.58
CA GLU A 279 0.01 -8.59 -18.14
C GLU A 279 -0.52 -10.03 -18.28
N GLY A 280 -1.74 -10.33 -17.82
CA GLY A 280 -2.31 -11.67 -17.83
C GLY A 280 -1.62 -12.65 -16.88
N THR A 281 -0.91 -12.14 -15.87
CA THR A 281 -0.24 -12.98 -14.87
C THR A 281 -1.19 -13.21 -13.68
N PRO A 282 -1.61 -14.46 -13.40
CA PRO A 282 -2.56 -14.71 -12.33
C PRO A 282 -1.95 -14.39 -10.95
N ASP A 283 -2.81 -13.93 -10.05
CA ASP A 283 -2.50 -13.64 -8.66
C ASP A 283 -2.26 -14.93 -7.87
N GLY A 284 -1.16 -15.64 -8.13
CA GLY A 284 -0.81 -16.88 -7.42
C GLY A 284 -0.33 -16.63 -5.99
N GLY A 285 -1.02 -17.19 -5.00
CA GLY A 285 -0.57 -17.23 -3.61
C GLY A 285 -1.68 -17.55 -2.63
N SER A 286 -1.30 -18.22 -1.54
CA SER A 286 -2.20 -18.70 -0.50
C SER A 286 -2.95 -17.57 0.20
N CYS A 287 -4.23 -17.79 0.56
CA CYS A 287 -4.96 -16.88 1.43
C CYS A 287 -4.66 -17.09 2.92
N VAL A 288 -3.86 -18.11 3.28
CA VAL A 288 -3.56 -18.47 4.67
C VAL A 288 -2.08 -18.33 5.04
N GLY A 289 -1.81 -18.11 6.32
CA GLY A 289 -0.46 -18.11 6.85
C GLY A 289 -0.39 -17.98 8.38
N ASP A 290 0.76 -18.43 8.91
CA ASP A 290 1.01 -18.56 10.34
C ASP A 290 1.49 -17.25 10.96
N VAL A 291 0.54 -16.35 11.24
CA VAL A 291 0.81 -15.04 11.85
C VAL A 291 1.28 -15.17 13.31
N ILE A 292 0.90 -16.24 14.00
CA ILE A 292 1.26 -16.47 15.41
C ILE A 292 2.77 -16.74 15.52
N ASN A 293 3.29 -17.71 14.75
CA ASN A 293 4.69 -18.09 14.86
C ASN A 293 5.61 -17.23 14.00
N LYS A 294 5.11 -16.69 12.87
CA LYS A 294 5.92 -15.93 11.90
C LYS A 294 5.72 -14.41 11.98
N GLY A 295 4.82 -13.95 12.84
CA GLY A 295 4.54 -12.54 13.09
C GLY A 295 3.66 -11.87 12.02
N LEU A 296 3.33 -10.59 12.27
CA LEU A 296 2.45 -9.78 11.42
C LEU A 296 2.99 -9.53 10.00
N SER A 297 4.28 -9.71 9.74
CA SER A 297 4.83 -9.56 8.38
C SER A 297 4.23 -10.58 7.40
N VAL A 298 3.88 -11.78 7.88
CA VAL A 298 3.24 -12.79 7.03
C VAL A 298 1.82 -12.38 6.65
N PHE A 299 1.08 -11.74 7.56
CA PHE A 299 -0.27 -11.22 7.30
C PHE A 299 -0.32 -10.29 6.08
N PHE A 300 0.76 -9.52 5.88
CA PHE A 300 0.87 -8.52 4.82
C PHE A 300 1.64 -8.97 3.60
N ASN A 301 2.24 -10.17 3.62
CA ASN A 301 3.01 -10.68 2.51
C ASN A 301 2.14 -10.64 1.23
N ALA A 302 2.53 -9.80 0.29
CA ALA A 302 1.78 -9.64 -0.94
C ALA A 302 1.92 -10.87 -1.85
N GLY A 303 2.95 -11.70 -1.61
CA GLY A 303 3.21 -12.94 -2.35
C GLY A 303 3.48 -12.68 -3.84
N PHE A 304 3.93 -11.47 -4.19
CA PHE A 304 4.33 -11.15 -5.55
C PHE A 304 5.66 -11.80 -5.87
N LYS A 305 5.77 -12.34 -7.07
CA LYS A 305 7.06 -12.77 -7.63
C LYS A 305 7.98 -11.57 -7.79
N SER A 306 9.26 -11.77 -7.51
CA SER A 306 10.30 -10.77 -7.76
C SER A 306 10.30 -10.29 -9.21
N LEU A 307 10.71 -9.05 -9.40
CA LEU A 307 11.02 -8.49 -10.70
C LEU A 307 12.07 -9.34 -11.39
N GLN A 308 11.81 -9.67 -12.66
CA GLN A 308 12.77 -10.33 -13.53
C GLN A 308 13.88 -9.36 -13.94
N ASP A 309 15.01 -9.92 -14.38
CA ASP A 309 16.14 -9.14 -14.92
C ASP A 309 15.84 -8.68 -16.35
N LYS A 310 14.85 -7.80 -16.47
CA LYS A 310 14.40 -7.17 -17.71
C LYS A 310 14.13 -5.69 -17.43
N HIS A 311 14.20 -4.87 -18.47
CA HIS A 311 13.81 -3.47 -18.35
C HIS A 311 12.31 -3.36 -18.09
N HIS A 312 11.92 -2.76 -16.96
CA HIS A 312 10.52 -2.59 -16.55
C HIS A 312 9.99 -1.23 -16.96
N GLN A 313 8.73 -1.19 -17.41
CA GLN A 313 8.00 0.03 -17.72
C GLN A 313 6.52 -0.16 -17.37
N LEU A 314 5.87 0.93 -16.97
CA LEU A 314 4.41 0.89 -16.78
C LEU A 314 3.70 0.54 -18.09
N PRO A 315 2.68 -0.32 -18.04
CA PRO A 315 1.93 -0.72 -19.22
C PRO A 315 1.16 0.45 -19.83
N SER A 316 0.71 0.25 -21.07
CA SER A 316 -0.22 1.20 -21.70
C SER A 316 -1.64 1.00 -21.14
N PRO A 317 -2.40 2.07 -20.86
CA PRO A 317 -3.78 1.93 -20.39
C PRO A 317 -4.69 1.27 -21.45
N LYS A 318 -5.61 0.40 -21.01
CA LYS A 318 -6.51 -0.41 -21.86
C LYS A 318 -7.43 0.46 -22.73
N ARG A 319 -8.01 1.52 -22.16
CA ARG A 319 -8.99 2.42 -22.81
C ARG A 319 -8.33 3.52 -23.64
N ARG A 320 -7.00 3.64 -23.61
CA ARG A 320 -6.25 4.75 -24.24
C ARG A 320 -5.98 4.58 -25.73
N LYS A 321 -6.43 3.51 -26.39
CA LYS A 321 -6.36 3.44 -27.86
C LYS A 321 -7.11 4.58 -28.58
N ALA A 322 -7.91 5.41 -27.88
CA ALA A 322 -8.74 6.44 -28.51
C ALA A 322 -8.43 7.93 -28.18
N SER A 323 -7.67 8.31 -27.15
CA SER A 323 -7.41 9.75 -26.91
C SER A 323 -6.17 10.06 -26.06
N PHE A 324 -5.27 10.89 -26.61
CA PHE A 324 -4.17 11.58 -25.89
C PHE A 324 -4.68 12.71 -24.97
N GLN A 325 -5.87 12.56 -24.38
CA GLN A 325 -6.46 13.59 -23.55
C GLN A 325 -6.09 13.35 -22.09
N TRP A 326 -5.86 14.44 -21.35
CA TRP A 326 -5.85 14.37 -19.90
C TRP A 326 -7.29 14.07 -19.42
N PRO A 327 -7.48 13.11 -18.51
CA PRO A 327 -8.83 12.76 -18.04
C PRO A 327 -9.62 13.98 -17.55
N ALA A 328 -10.91 14.01 -17.88
CA ALA A 328 -11.75 15.18 -17.62
C ALA A 328 -11.96 15.45 -16.11
N ILE A 329 -11.92 14.40 -15.29
CA ILE A 329 -12.24 14.44 -13.87
C ILE A 329 -11.17 15.24 -13.11
N THR A 330 -11.59 16.37 -12.53
CA THR A 330 -10.79 17.12 -11.55
C THR A 330 -11.39 16.88 -10.18
N LEU A 331 -10.69 16.14 -9.33
CA LEU A 331 -11.07 15.97 -7.93
C LEU A 331 -10.33 17.01 -7.07
N ARG A 332 -11.00 17.50 -6.03
CA ARG A 332 -10.42 18.37 -5.01
C ARG A 332 -10.63 17.73 -3.64
N PRO A 333 -9.75 17.99 -2.67
CA PRO A 333 -9.97 17.53 -1.31
C PRO A 333 -11.30 18.11 -0.78
N PRO A 334 -12.06 17.35 0.02
CA PRO A 334 -13.29 17.85 0.61
C PRO A 334 -12.99 19.00 1.58
N PRO A 335 -13.88 20.01 1.68
CA PRO A 335 -13.67 21.14 2.59
C PRO A 335 -13.72 20.67 4.04
N LEU A 336 -12.80 21.16 4.88
CA LEU A 336 -12.79 20.91 6.32
C LEU A 336 -13.33 22.11 7.10
N ALA A 337 -14.13 21.84 8.13
CA ALA A 337 -14.63 22.86 9.04
C ALA A 337 -13.51 23.32 10.01
N PHE A 338 -12.73 24.32 9.59
CA PHE A 338 -11.78 25.13 10.38
C PHE A 338 -10.52 24.43 10.96
N GLY A 339 -9.39 25.16 10.91
CA GLY A 339 -8.15 24.85 11.62
C GLY A 339 -6.87 25.10 10.80
N THR A 340 -5.76 25.48 11.44
CA THR A 340 -4.43 25.70 10.80
C THR A 340 -3.73 24.42 10.31
N ARG A 341 -4.39 23.25 10.38
CA ARG A 341 -3.82 21.93 10.03
C ARG A 341 -4.54 21.22 8.88
N VAL A 342 -5.40 21.91 8.13
CA VAL A 342 -6.19 21.34 7.01
C VAL A 342 -5.29 20.64 5.98
N PHE A 343 -4.18 21.27 5.60
CA PHE A 343 -3.24 20.72 4.63
C PHE A 343 -2.63 19.40 5.13
N THR A 344 -2.06 19.40 6.34
CA THR A 344 -1.46 18.21 6.98
C THR A 344 -2.47 17.07 7.12
N TYR A 345 -3.72 17.37 7.47
CA TYR A 345 -4.78 16.36 7.59
C TYR A 345 -5.00 15.60 6.28
N HIS A 346 -5.11 16.32 5.15
CA HIS A 346 -5.31 15.67 3.86
C HIS A 346 -4.12 14.79 3.47
N LEU A 347 -2.89 15.22 3.78
CA LEU A 347 -1.68 14.43 3.52
C LEU A 347 -1.66 13.15 4.35
N GLU A 348 -1.94 13.24 5.65
CA GLU A 348 -2.02 12.08 6.53
C GLU A 348 -3.11 11.11 6.09
N LYS A 349 -4.27 11.62 5.65
CA LYS A 349 -5.37 10.78 5.15
C LYS A 349 -5.03 10.12 3.81
N VAL A 350 -4.22 10.72 2.94
CA VAL A 350 -3.71 10.04 1.74
C VAL A 350 -2.70 8.95 2.13
N LEU A 351 -1.68 9.27 2.94
CA LEU A 351 -0.59 8.34 3.26
C LEU A 351 -1.02 7.18 4.16
N THR A 352 -1.81 7.46 5.19
CA THR A 352 -2.14 6.51 6.27
C THR A 352 -3.63 6.20 6.39
N GLY A 353 -4.46 6.79 5.52
CA GLY A 353 -5.91 6.60 5.51
C GLY A 353 -6.39 5.37 4.73
N CYS A 354 -5.52 4.43 4.36
CA CYS A 354 -5.94 3.10 3.88
C CYS A 354 -6.55 2.29 5.02
N LYS A 355 -7.77 2.61 5.41
CA LYS A 355 -8.38 2.05 6.62
C LYS A 355 -8.77 0.60 6.49
N GLY A 356 -9.05 0.09 5.29
CA GLY A 356 -9.26 -1.35 5.10
C GLY A 356 -8.05 -2.14 5.61
N PHE A 357 -6.83 -1.70 5.27
CA PHE A 357 -5.62 -2.26 5.86
C PHE A 357 -5.55 -2.06 7.39
N ARG A 358 -5.77 -0.83 7.86
CA ARG A 358 -5.59 -0.47 9.29
C ARG A 358 -6.55 -1.26 10.20
N TRP A 359 -7.75 -1.54 9.72
CA TRP A 359 -8.78 -2.27 10.46
C TRP A 359 -8.70 -3.77 10.24
N ALA A 360 -8.12 -4.25 9.13
CA ALA A 360 -7.97 -5.67 8.85
C ALA A 360 -7.12 -6.40 9.90
N VAL A 361 -5.98 -5.84 10.32
CA VAL A 361 -5.12 -6.50 11.31
C VAL A 361 -5.86 -6.83 12.58
N PRO A 362 -6.45 -5.83 13.26
CA PRO A 362 -7.04 -6.13 14.53
C PRO A 362 -8.29 -7.01 14.23
N LEU A 363 -9.11 -6.72 13.21
CA LEU A 363 -10.30 -7.52 12.82
C LEU A 363 -10.02 -9.01 12.57
N LEU A 364 -9.00 -9.32 11.78
CA LEU A 364 -8.71 -10.65 11.25
C LEU A 364 -7.66 -11.41 12.07
N CYS A 365 -6.79 -10.71 12.82
CA CYS A 365 -5.77 -11.29 13.69
C CYS A 365 -5.92 -10.83 15.17
N PRO A 366 -7.03 -11.17 15.83
CA PRO A 366 -7.30 -10.78 17.21
C PRO A 366 -6.40 -11.50 18.21
N ARG A 367 -5.99 -10.80 19.27
CA ARG A 367 -5.27 -11.40 20.39
C ARG A 367 -6.23 -12.18 21.30
N GLY A 368 -5.94 -13.45 21.55
CA GLY A 368 -6.47 -14.20 22.71
C GLY A 368 -7.76 -15.00 22.51
N SER A 369 -8.28 -15.19 21.29
CA SER A 369 -9.33 -16.18 21.03
C SER A 369 -9.23 -16.71 19.60
N PRO A 370 -9.29 -18.03 19.38
CA PRO A 370 -9.38 -18.60 18.04
C PRO A 370 -10.66 -18.10 17.39
N ARG A 371 -10.56 -17.58 16.17
CA ARG A 371 -11.67 -16.96 15.44
C ARG A 371 -11.79 -17.58 14.07
N LEU A 372 -12.97 -17.40 13.50
CA LEU A 372 -13.33 -17.60 12.10
C LEU A 372 -12.23 -17.20 11.07
N SER A 373 -11.45 -16.15 11.37
CA SER A 373 -10.39 -15.62 10.51
C SER A 373 -8.98 -16.10 10.87
N GLU A 374 -8.83 -17.07 11.77
CA GLU A 374 -7.52 -17.58 12.17
C GLU A 374 -6.76 -18.13 10.98
N GLY A 375 -5.54 -17.64 10.79
CA GLY A 375 -4.71 -17.95 9.63
C GLY A 375 -4.98 -17.10 8.38
N LEU A 376 -6.06 -16.33 8.32
CA LEU A 376 -6.40 -15.55 7.12
C LEU A 376 -5.44 -14.37 6.92
N LEU A 377 -4.90 -14.24 5.71
CA LEU A 377 -4.03 -13.13 5.29
C LEU A 377 -4.85 -11.98 4.68
N PHE A 378 -4.23 -10.81 4.51
CA PHE A 378 -4.90 -9.65 3.91
C PHE A 378 -5.09 -9.73 2.38
N ARG A 379 -4.38 -10.66 1.73
CA ARG A 379 -4.32 -10.80 0.26
C ARG A 379 -5.70 -10.87 -0.44
N PRO A 380 -6.70 -11.63 0.05
CA PRO A 380 -8.03 -11.68 -0.57
C PRO A 380 -8.78 -10.35 -0.56
N PHE A 381 -8.45 -9.44 0.35
CA PHE A 381 -9.07 -8.11 0.43
C PHE A 381 -8.33 -7.12 -0.47
N ARG A 382 -7.02 -7.30 -0.64
CA ARG A 382 -6.21 -6.51 -1.57
C ARG A 382 -6.69 -6.67 -3.02
N ARG A 383 -7.10 -7.88 -3.45
CA ARG A 383 -7.69 -8.10 -4.79
C ARG A 383 -9.01 -7.36 -5.02
N LEU A 384 -9.66 -6.90 -3.95
CA LEU A 384 -10.89 -6.10 -3.96
C LEU A 384 -10.64 -4.61 -3.71
N GLY A 385 -9.39 -4.17 -3.59
CA GLY A 385 -9.03 -2.76 -3.41
C GLY A 385 -9.18 -2.23 -1.97
N PHE A 386 -9.30 -3.09 -0.95
CA PHE A 386 -9.50 -2.64 0.44
C PHE A 386 -8.33 -1.79 0.98
N SER A 387 -7.18 -1.87 0.32
CA SER A 387 -5.97 -1.06 0.52
C SER A 387 -6.03 0.33 -0.10
N ILE A 388 -7.03 0.68 -0.93
CA ILE A 388 -7.13 1.99 -1.60
C ILE A 388 -8.42 2.75 -1.24
N TRP A 389 -9.48 2.04 -0.86
CA TRP A 389 -10.75 2.62 -0.43
C TRP A 389 -10.61 3.53 0.79
N ASP A 390 -11.36 4.64 0.77
CA ASP A 390 -11.49 5.49 1.94
C ASP A 390 -12.52 4.96 2.95
N ASP A 391 -12.46 5.54 4.15
CA ASP A 391 -13.28 5.19 5.30
C ASP A 391 -14.75 5.31 4.95
N GLU A 392 -15.12 6.40 4.29
CA GLU A 392 -16.48 6.69 3.88
C GLU A 392 -17.04 5.60 2.97
N ARG A 393 -16.30 5.15 1.95
CA ARG A 393 -16.74 4.05 1.08
C ARG A 393 -16.82 2.73 1.86
N LEU A 394 -15.86 2.44 2.73
CA LEU A 394 -15.88 1.20 3.53
C LEU A 394 -17.07 1.17 4.50
N VAL A 395 -17.46 2.31 5.06
CA VAL A 395 -18.69 2.45 5.87
C VAL A 395 -19.94 2.28 5.02
N GLU A 396 -20.01 2.91 3.83
CA GLU A 396 -21.13 2.74 2.89
C GLU A 396 -21.30 1.28 2.43
N MET A 397 -20.20 0.54 2.31
CA MET A 397 -20.19 -0.88 1.99
C MET A 397 -20.52 -1.79 3.19
N GLU A 398 -20.73 -1.22 4.38
CA GLU A 398 -20.94 -1.93 5.65
C GLU A 398 -19.74 -2.82 6.04
N MET A 399 -18.54 -2.45 5.57
CA MET A 399 -17.27 -3.10 5.89
C MET A 399 -16.59 -2.53 7.13
N LEU A 400 -17.05 -1.38 7.61
CA LEU A 400 -16.62 -0.77 8.87
C LEU A 400 -17.86 -0.24 9.63
N ASP A 401 -17.97 -0.60 10.90
CA ASP A 401 -18.91 0.03 11.83
C ASP A 401 -18.46 1.48 12.15
N ASP A 402 -19.36 2.46 11.97
CA ASP A 402 -19.14 3.91 12.15
C ASP A 402 -19.18 4.37 13.63
N PRO A 403 -18.06 4.82 14.23
CA PRO A 403 -18.00 5.19 15.64
C PRO A 403 -18.39 6.64 15.99
N GLU A 404 -18.72 7.54 15.03
CA GLU A 404 -19.09 8.92 15.37
C GLU A 404 -20.41 9.33 14.68
N ASN A 405 -21.56 9.36 15.35
CA ASN A 405 -21.68 10.24 16.52
C ASN A 405 -22.93 10.04 17.41
N ARG A 406 -23.54 8.85 17.52
CA ARG A 406 -24.75 8.67 18.38
C ARG A 406 -24.91 7.37 19.17
N ARG A 407 -23.85 6.62 19.46
CA ARG A 407 -23.86 5.61 20.55
C ARG A 407 -22.43 5.25 20.97
N PRO A 408 -21.96 5.70 22.14
CA PRO A 408 -20.63 5.34 22.62
C PRO A 408 -20.69 3.91 23.15
N ARG A 409 -20.16 2.96 22.37
CA ARG A 409 -19.54 1.79 22.98
C ARG A 409 -18.16 1.66 22.36
N ARG A 410 -17.16 1.99 23.18
CA ARG A 410 -15.76 1.59 22.95
C ARG A 410 -15.73 0.16 22.41
N PHE A 411 -14.90 -0.05 21.39
CA PHE A 411 -14.53 -1.29 20.70
C PHE A 411 -14.14 -2.46 21.62
N HIS A 412 -15.05 -2.90 22.50
CA HIS A 412 -14.89 -4.11 23.27
C HIS A 412 -15.46 -5.24 22.41
N ILE A 413 -14.58 -5.86 21.62
CA ILE A 413 -14.81 -7.01 20.73
C ILE A 413 -15.42 -6.55 19.39
N TRP A 414 -14.69 -6.63 18.26
CA TRP A 414 -15.34 -6.52 16.94
C TRP A 414 -16.51 -7.48 16.91
N SER A 415 -17.65 -7.01 16.43
CA SER A 415 -18.79 -7.90 16.21
C SER A 415 -18.30 -9.05 15.34
N GLN A 416 -18.60 -10.27 15.76
CA GLN A 416 -18.29 -11.44 14.95
C GLN A 416 -18.97 -11.34 13.57
N ASP A 417 -20.04 -10.56 13.50
CA ASP A 417 -20.67 -10.06 12.29
C ASP A 417 -19.66 -9.40 11.35
N GLN A 418 -18.91 -8.38 11.77
CA GLN A 418 -17.95 -7.71 10.88
C GLN A 418 -16.86 -8.65 10.36
N VAL A 419 -16.35 -9.52 11.23
CA VAL A 419 -15.35 -10.54 10.83
C VAL A 419 -15.98 -11.43 9.75
N PHE A 420 -17.18 -11.94 10.00
CA PHE A 420 -17.95 -12.76 9.07
C PHE A 420 -18.24 -12.03 7.75
N THR A 421 -18.62 -10.75 7.79
CA THR A 421 -18.89 -9.95 6.59
C THR A 421 -17.68 -9.87 5.69
N TRP A 422 -16.49 -9.61 6.25
CA TRP A 422 -15.25 -9.59 5.48
C TRP A 422 -14.96 -10.94 4.87
N THR A 423 -14.96 -11.96 5.72
CA THR A 423 -14.59 -13.32 5.32
C THR A 423 -15.64 -13.98 4.40
N SER A 424 -16.86 -13.43 4.33
CA SER A 424 -17.87 -13.81 3.33
C SER A 424 -17.45 -13.49 1.89
N LEU A 425 -16.56 -12.50 1.71
CA LEU A 425 -16.00 -12.07 0.42
C LEU A 425 -15.01 -13.08 -0.18
N LEU A 426 -14.55 -14.05 0.61
CA LEU A 426 -13.65 -15.09 0.14
C LEU A 426 -14.31 -15.93 -0.96
N SER A 427 -13.52 -16.28 -1.97
CA SER A 427 -13.95 -17.25 -2.99
C SER A 427 -14.19 -18.62 -2.36
N LEU A 428 -14.85 -19.52 -3.09
CA LEU A 428 -15.05 -20.89 -2.61
C LEU A 428 -13.71 -21.61 -2.36
N GLU A 429 -12.74 -21.37 -3.24
CA GLU A 429 -11.38 -21.91 -3.12
C GLU A 429 -10.65 -21.36 -1.88
N GLU A 430 -10.73 -20.06 -1.63
CA GLU A 430 -10.11 -19.42 -0.46
C GLU A 430 -10.78 -19.87 0.85
N LYS A 431 -12.12 -20.05 0.86
CA LYS A 431 -12.85 -20.59 2.02
C LYS A 431 -12.41 -22.00 2.35
N GLU A 432 -12.20 -22.83 1.32
CA GLU A 432 -11.75 -24.20 1.48
C GLU A 432 -10.28 -24.25 1.93
N GLU A 433 -9.41 -23.42 1.36
CA GLU A 433 -8.02 -23.29 1.80
C GLU A 433 -7.92 -22.88 3.28
N LEU A 434 -8.73 -21.89 3.70
CA LEU A 434 -8.82 -21.47 5.10
C LEU A 434 -9.30 -22.59 6.02
N ARG A 435 -10.33 -23.34 5.62
CA ARG A 435 -10.85 -24.49 6.37
C ARG A 435 -9.77 -25.55 6.60
N VAL A 436 -9.09 -25.97 5.54
CA VAL A 436 -8.03 -27.00 5.61
C VAL A 436 -6.90 -26.55 6.52
N TYR A 437 -6.51 -25.28 6.45
CA TYR A 437 -5.48 -24.72 7.31
C TYR A 437 -5.87 -24.74 8.80
N GLN A 438 -7.10 -24.33 9.11
CA GLN A 438 -7.63 -24.31 10.48
C GLN A 438 -7.76 -25.72 11.07
N GLU A 439 -8.22 -26.70 10.28
CA GLU A 439 -8.27 -28.11 10.71
C GLU A 439 -6.86 -28.65 11.02
N ALA A 440 -5.86 -28.29 10.20
CA ALA A 440 -4.48 -28.67 10.46
C ALA A 440 -3.90 -28.03 11.73
N LEU A 441 -4.27 -26.77 12.03
CA LEU A 441 -3.90 -26.10 13.28
C LEU A 441 -4.52 -26.79 14.49
N GLN A 442 -5.82 -27.07 14.46
CA GLN A 442 -6.52 -27.76 15.55
C GLN A 442 -5.90 -29.13 15.84
N LEU A 443 -5.62 -29.93 14.81
CA LEU A 443 -4.97 -31.24 14.95
C LEU A 443 -3.53 -31.15 15.50
N LYS A 444 -2.86 -30.01 15.34
CA LYS A 444 -1.53 -29.77 15.89
C LYS A 444 -1.63 -29.39 17.37
N GLU A 445 -2.56 -28.51 17.72
CA GLU A 445 -2.84 -28.12 19.11
C GLU A 445 -3.29 -29.33 19.95
N GLU A 446 -4.16 -30.19 19.42
CA GLU A 446 -4.61 -31.41 20.08
C GLU A 446 -3.45 -32.39 20.33
N ARG A 447 -2.50 -32.51 19.39
CA ARG A 447 -1.31 -33.35 19.54
C ARG A 447 -0.34 -32.79 20.58
N GLU A 448 -0.05 -31.50 20.52
CA GLU A 448 0.83 -30.84 21.51
C GLU A 448 0.24 -30.93 22.92
N PHE A 449 -1.08 -30.78 23.06
CA PHE A 449 -1.78 -30.96 24.34
C PHE A 449 -1.75 -32.41 24.82
N GLY A 450 -1.94 -33.38 23.92
CA GLY A 450 -1.83 -34.81 24.23
C GLY A 450 -0.43 -35.23 24.69
N GLU A 451 0.63 -34.70 24.06
CA GLU A 451 2.03 -34.95 24.44
C GLU A 451 2.36 -34.34 25.81
N LEU A 452 1.83 -33.17 26.14
CA LEU A 452 1.94 -32.54 27.46
C LEU A 452 1.29 -33.37 28.58
N LEU A 453 0.16 -34.03 28.29
CA LEU A 453 -0.52 -34.91 29.25
C LEU A 453 0.23 -36.23 29.47
N ILE A 454 0.89 -36.77 28.45
CA ILE A 454 1.63 -38.04 28.53
C ILE A 454 3.03 -37.83 29.15
N GLY A 455 3.67 -36.67 28.93
CA GLY A 455 4.97 -36.32 29.54
C GLY A 455 4.93 -36.00 31.03
N GLY A 456 3.73 -35.85 31.63
CA GLY A 456 3.54 -35.49 33.04
C GLY A 456 3.48 -36.66 34.03
N THR A 457 3.49 -37.92 33.59
CA THR A 457 3.52 -39.07 34.50
C THR A 457 4.94 -39.37 34.97
N VAL A 458 5.34 -38.76 36.09
CA VAL A 458 6.47 -39.20 36.91
C VAL A 458 6.14 -40.60 37.46
N PRO A 459 6.99 -41.63 37.30
CA PRO A 459 6.74 -42.92 37.91
C PRO A 459 6.91 -42.80 39.44
N CYS A 460 5.84 -43.09 40.18
CA CYS A 460 5.89 -43.28 41.63
C CYS A 460 6.95 -44.34 41.96
N LYS A 461 8.09 -43.92 42.51
CA LYS A 461 9.00 -44.83 43.18
C LYS A 461 8.34 -45.32 44.46
N SER A 462 8.12 -46.63 44.52
CA SER A 462 7.79 -47.37 45.73
C SER A 462 8.85 -47.11 46.81
N SER A 463 8.39 -46.68 47.97
CA SER A 463 9.18 -46.51 49.18
C SER A 463 9.50 -47.88 49.79
N ASP A 464 10.74 -48.32 49.70
CA ASP A 464 11.28 -49.36 50.59
C ASP A 464 11.80 -48.72 51.87
N ASN A 465 11.27 -49.20 52.99
CA ASN A 465 11.64 -48.85 54.35
C ASN A 465 12.95 -49.52 54.73
N GLU A 466 13.87 -48.76 55.34
CA GLU A 466 14.79 -49.29 56.35
C GLU A 466 14.88 -48.31 57.53
N PRO A 467 14.93 -48.80 58.80
CA PRO A 467 14.84 -47.97 59.98
C PRO A 467 16.23 -47.66 60.57
N THR A 468 16.44 -46.42 61.03
CA THR A 468 17.51 -46.11 61.99
C THR A 468 16.97 -45.31 63.17
N THR A 469 17.05 -46.03 64.29
CA THR A 469 17.00 -45.72 65.71
C THR A 469 17.47 -44.31 66.14
N ASP A 470 16.60 -43.69 66.94
CA ASP A 470 16.81 -42.90 68.17
C ASP A 470 18.04 -41.98 68.34
N VAL A 471 17.80 -40.75 68.82
CA VAL A 471 17.98 -40.38 70.25
C VAL A 471 17.53 -38.92 70.48
N TYR A 472 16.66 -38.76 71.47
CA TYR A 472 16.24 -37.49 72.09
C TYR A 472 17.42 -36.67 72.65
N LYS A 473 17.37 -35.33 72.53
CA LYS A 473 17.39 -34.38 73.66
C LYS A 473 17.39 -32.91 73.19
N ASN A 474 16.36 -32.19 73.66
CA ASN A 474 16.18 -30.75 73.86
C ASN A 474 16.31 -29.79 72.67
#